data_AF-A0A4R8V3L3-F1
#
_entry.id   AF-A0A4R8V3L3-F1
#
_cell.length_a   1.000
_cell.length_b   1.000
_cell.length_c   1.000
_cell.angle_alpha   90.00
_cell.angle_beta   90.00
_cell.angle_gamma   90.00
#
_symmetry.space_group_name_H-M   'P 1'
#
loop_
_entity.id
_entity.type
_entity.pdbx_description
1 polymer ?
#
loop_
_entity_poly.entity_id
_entity_poly.type
_entity_poly.pdbx_seq_one_letter_code
_entity_poly.pdbx_strand_id
1 'polypeptide(L)'
;MGTLLYGNPGIVITFDDRALMHLQIVISTKLRRRESFVFTWTDSADVGSGRSAIWLDPTSTLYYRYFGSRIPSINRDWIEALMLSANSAGGLVFIAEPDPTAPLPEKTRR
;
A
#
# COMPACT_ATOMS: atom_id res chain seq x y z
N MET A 1 0.92 -10.50 -10.72
CA MET A 1 0.93 -10.74 -9.26
C MET A 1 2.33 -10.46 -8.77
N GLY A 2 2.54 -9.28 -8.21
CA GLY A 2 3.81 -8.84 -7.65
C GLY A 2 3.92 -9.22 -6.18
N THR A 3 5.11 -9.05 -5.62
CA THR A 3 5.44 -9.48 -4.27
C THR A 3 6.26 -8.42 -3.55
N LEU A 4 5.85 -8.10 -2.33
CA LEU A 4 6.63 -7.34 -1.36
C LEU A 4 7.23 -8.32 -0.36
N LEU A 5 8.56 -8.27 -0.20
CA LEU A 5 9.26 -9.01 0.85
C LEU A 5 9.73 -8.04 1.93
N TYR A 6 9.47 -8.39 3.18
CA TYR A 6 9.81 -7.58 4.35
C TYR A 6 10.57 -8.42 5.40
N GLY A 7 11.74 -7.93 5.84
CA GLY A 7 12.53 -8.54 6.93
C GLY A 7 13.45 -9.69 6.51
N ASN A 8 14.07 -10.35 7.51
CA ASN A 8 14.95 -11.52 7.33
C ASN A 8 14.96 -12.45 8.59
N PRO A 9 14.44 -13.71 8.53
CA PRO A 9 13.72 -14.31 7.41
C PRO A 9 12.42 -13.52 7.15
N GLY A 10 12.18 -13.23 5.88
CA GLY A 10 11.17 -12.27 5.49
C GLY A 10 9.79 -12.87 5.29
N ILE A 11 8.76 -12.05 5.50
CA ILE A 11 7.40 -12.34 5.08
C ILE A 11 7.24 -12.01 3.59
N VAL A 12 6.38 -12.76 2.92
CA VAL A 12 6.09 -12.61 1.49
C VAL A 12 4.64 -12.17 1.35
N ILE A 13 4.42 -10.97 0.82
CA ILE A 13 3.08 -10.38 0.68
C ILE A 13 2.79 -10.18 -0.80
N THR A 14 1.67 -10.70 -1.28
CA THR A 14 1.29 -10.67 -2.71
C THR A 14 0.26 -9.60 -2.99
N PHE A 15 0.48 -8.83 -4.05
CA PHE A 15 -0.45 -7.82 -4.57
C PHE A 15 -0.51 -7.90 -6.10
N ASP A 16 -1.50 -7.26 -6.70
CA ASP A 16 -1.42 -6.97 -8.14
C ASP A 16 -0.22 -6.06 -8.44
N ASP A 17 0.43 -6.24 -9.60
CA ASP A 17 1.60 -5.43 -9.98
C ASP A 17 1.28 -3.93 -9.96
N ARG A 18 0.05 -3.58 -10.37
CA ARG A 18 -0.46 -2.21 -10.32
C ARG A 18 -0.53 -1.71 -8.87
N ALA A 19 -1.18 -2.45 -7.97
CA ALA A 19 -1.26 -2.09 -6.56
C ALA A 19 0.13 -1.97 -5.92
N LEU A 20 1.02 -2.92 -6.20
CA LEU A 20 2.40 -2.93 -5.68
C LEU A 20 3.19 -1.69 -6.13
N MET A 21 2.99 -1.22 -7.36
CA MET A 21 3.62 0.01 -7.86
C MET A 21 3.17 1.25 -7.06
N HIS A 22 1.87 1.36 -6.79
CA HIS A 22 1.32 2.48 -6.01
C HIS A 22 1.83 2.44 -4.56
N LEU A 23 1.83 1.25 -3.95
CA LEU A 23 2.39 1.04 -2.62
C LEU A 23 3.89 1.38 -2.56
N GLN A 24 4.69 0.96 -3.55
CA GLN A 24 6.11 1.29 -3.61
C GLN A 24 6.32 2.80 -3.61
N ILE A 25 5.55 3.56 -4.39
CA ILE A 25 5.66 5.02 -4.45
C ILE A 25 5.38 5.66 -3.09
N VAL A 26 4.27 5.28 -2.44
CA VAL A 26 3.87 5.83 -1.14
C VAL A 26 4.86 5.46 -0.04
N ILE A 27 5.22 4.17 0.06
CA ILE A 27 6.17 3.67 1.06
C ILE A 27 7.53 4.35 0.89
N SER A 28 8.05 4.40 -0.34
CA SER A 28 9.35 5.04 -0.62
C SER A 28 9.33 6.53 -0.27
N THR A 29 8.22 7.22 -0.54
CA THR A 29 8.07 8.65 -0.22
C THR A 29 8.15 8.89 1.29
N LYS A 30 7.44 8.08 2.07
CA LYS A 30 7.45 8.12 3.55
C LYS A 30 8.82 7.83 4.14
N LEU A 31 9.45 6.73 3.71
CA LEU A 31 10.76 6.32 4.23
C LEU A 31 11.87 7.32 3.88
N ARG A 32 11.82 7.96 2.69
CA ARG A 32 12.74 9.04 2.32
C ARG A 32 12.61 10.28 3.22
N ARG A 33 11.43 10.53 3.78
CA ARG A 33 11.19 11.59 4.78
C ARG A 33 11.55 11.16 6.20
N ARG A 34 12.10 9.97 6.36
CA ARG A 34 12.40 9.32 7.65
C ARG A 34 11.15 9.13 8.52
N GLU A 35 9.98 8.99 7.90
CA GLU A 35 8.72 8.71 8.59
C GLU A 35 8.55 7.20 8.73
N SER A 36 8.51 6.70 9.97
CA SER A 36 8.12 5.32 10.26
C SER A 36 6.60 5.21 10.41
N PHE A 37 6.02 4.12 9.94
CA PHE A 37 4.56 3.93 9.94
C PHE A 37 4.19 2.44 9.91
N VAL A 38 2.96 2.13 10.32
CA VAL A 38 2.38 0.79 10.13
C VAL A 38 1.77 0.71 8.74
N PHE A 39 2.01 -0.38 8.01
CA PHE A 39 1.29 -0.74 6.81
C PHE A 39 0.34 -1.90 7.09
N THR A 40 -0.94 -1.73 6.80
CA THR A 40 -2.01 -2.70 7.07
C THR A 40 -2.74 -3.06 5.79
N TRP A 41 -3.09 -4.34 5.63
CA TRP A 41 -3.95 -4.82 4.55
C TRP A 41 -4.92 -5.89 5.06
N THR A 42 -5.97 -6.12 4.31
CA THR A 42 -6.91 -7.23 4.55
C THR A 42 -6.53 -8.37 3.63
N ASP A 43 -6.32 -9.56 4.19
CA ASP A 43 -6.06 -10.75 3.41
C ASP A 43 -7.35 -11.20 2.71
N SER A 44 -7.23 -11.71 1.48
CA SER A 44 -8.35 -12.30 0.76
C SER A 44 -8.91 -13.50 1.54
N ALA A 45 -10.22 -13.75 1.40
CA ALA A 45 -10.93 -14.79 2.14
C ALA A 45 -10.28 -16.19 2.03
N ASP A 46 -9.56 -16.44 0.93
CA ASP A 46 -8.86 -17.69 0.64
C ASP A 46 -7.66 -17.98 1.57
N VAL A 47 -7.09 -16.96 2.22
CA VAL A 47 -5.92 -17.07 3.10
C VAL A 47 -6.32 -17.08 4.59
N GLY A 48 -7.61 -16.95 4.88
CA GLY A 48 -8.18 -16.76 6.21
C GLY A 48 -8.52 -15.28 6.40
N SER A 49 -9.80 -14.97 6.61
CA SER A 49 -10.27 -13.60 6.71
C SER A 49 -9.62 -12.88 7.90
N GLY A 50 -8.55 -12.15 7.62
CA GLY A 50 -7.68 -11.53 8.62
C GLY A 50 -7.20 -10.16 8.19
N ARG A 51 -6.76 -9.38 9.17
CA ARG A 51 -6.08 -8.11 8.96
C ARG A 51 -4.61 -8.32 9.32
N SER A 52 -3.74 -8.14 8.34
CA SER A 52 -2.30 -8.24 8.52
C SER A 52 -1.68 -6.84 8.55
N ALA A 53 -0.63 -6.67 9.36
CA ALA A 53 0.05 -5.39 9.50
C ALA A 53 1.55 -5.57 9.73
N ILE A 54 2.34 -4.67 9.17
CA ILE A 54 3.81 -4.64 9.30
C ILE A 54 4.27 -3.25 9.72
N TRP A 55 5.35 -3.18 10.48
CA TRP A 55 6.01 -1.92 10.81
C TRP A 55 7.06 -1.58 9.74
N LEU A 56 7.05 -0.35 9.23
CA LEU A 56 8.02 0.13 8.25
C LEU A 56 8.78 1.31 8.83
N ASP A 57 10.10 1.25 8.73
CA ASP A 57 11.01 2.32 9.15
C ASP A 57 12.10 2.54 8.09
N PRO A 58 12.86 3.65 8.13
CA PRO A 58 13.84 3.98 7.10
C PRO A 58 15.01 2.99 6.97
N THR A 59 15.21 2.11 7.95
CA THR A 59 16.23 1.05 7.93
C THR A 59 15.65 -0.33 7.56
N SER A 60 14.32 -0.43 7.38
CA SER A 60 13.66 -1.64 6.93
C SER A 60 14.17 -2.07 5.55
N THR A 61 14.52 -3.35 5.42
CA THR A 61 14.88 -3.94 4.12
C THR A 61 13.60 -4.36 3.39
N LEU A 62 13.34 -3.73 2.26
CA LEU A 62 12.19 -4.00 1.39
C LEU A 62 12.67 -4.46 0.02
N TYR A 63 12.11 -5.56 -0.46
CA TYR A 63 12.33 -6.03 -1.82
C TYR A 63 11.00 -6.12 -2.56
N TYR A 64 10.91 -5.41 -3.69
CA TYR A 64 9.75 -5.38 -4.56
C TYR A 64 10.04 -6.24 -5.80
N ARG A 65 9.20 -7.23 -6.05
CA ARG A 65 9.27 -8.08 -7.24
C ARG A 65 7.99 -7.94 -8.04
N TYR A 66 8.11 -7.60 -9.31
CA TYR A 66 6.99 -7.53 -10.25
C TYR A 66 6.97 -8.75 -11.15
N PHE A 67 5.78 -9.23 -11.50
CA PHE A 67 5.63 -10.34 -12.43
C PHE A 67 5.61 -9.86 -13.89
N GLY A 68 4.89 -8.76 -14.16
CA GLY A 68 4.85 -8.14 -15.49
C GLY A 68 6.17 -7.43 -15.87
N SER A 69 6.50 -7.47 -17.16
CA SER A 69 7.65 -6.75 -17.73
C SER A 69 7.35 -5.28 -18.08
N ARG A 70 6.07 -4.90 -18.12
CA ARG A 70 5.64 -3.52 -18.40
C ARG A 70 5.42 -2.75 -17.10
N ILE A 71 5.79 -1.47 -17.11
CA ILE A 71 5.50 -0.55 -16.00
C ILE A 71 3.98 -0.31 -15.96
N PRO A 72 3.29 -0.60 -14.83
CA PRO A 72 1.87 -0.30 -14.69
C PRO A 72 1.60 1.20 -14.81
N SER A 73 0.45 1.58 -15.39
CA SER A 73 0.05 2.99 -15.38
C SER A 73 -0.28 3.46 -13.96
N ILE A 74 0.12 4.69 -13.66
CA ILE A 74 -0.02 5.30 -12.33
C ILE A 74 -1.31 6.11 -12.27
N ASN A 75 -2.13 5.82 -11.27
CA ASN A 75 -3.30 6.60 -10.88
C ASN A 75 -2.92 7.56 -9.75
N ARG A 76 -2.95 8.87 -10.04
CA ARG A 76 -2.55 9.91 -9.07
C ARG A 76 -3.52 10.02 -7.91
N ASP A 77 -4.81 9.86 -8.16
CA ASP A 77 -5.84 9.94 -7.13
C ASP A 77 -5.70 8.79 -6.12
N TRP A 78 -5.26 7.62 -6.61
CA TRP A 78 -4.96 6.48 -5.74
C TRP A 78 -3.72 6.74 -4.87
N ILE A 79 -2.65 7.31 -5.43
CA ILE A 79 -1.48 7.73 -4.65
C ILE A 79 -1.88 8.74 -3.57
N GLU A 80 -2.72 9.72 -3.91
CA GLU A 80 -3.19 10.73 -2.95
C GLU A 80 -4.01 10.08 -1.82
N ALA A 81 -4.94 9.19 -2.16
CA ALA A 81 -5.76 8.47 -1.18
C ALA A 81 -4.90 7.59 -0.25
N LEU A 82 -3.91 6.87 -0.79
CA LEU A 82 -2.97 6.08 0.00
C LEU A 82 -2.06 6.95 0.87
N MET A 83 -1.56 8.08 0.35
CA MET A 83 -0.77 9.04 1.13
C MET A 83 -1.58 9.66 2.27
N LEU A 84 -2.84 10.01 2.01
CA LEU A 84 -3.75 10.53 3.03
C LEU A 84 -3.96 9.51 4.15
N SER A 85 -4.19 8.24 3.80
CA SER A 85 -4.26 7.14 4.76
C SER A 85 -2.95 7.04 5.57
N ALA A 86 -1.80 7.02 4.90
CA ALA A 86 -0.49 6.90 5.54
C ALA A 86 -0.14 8.05 6.49
N ASN A 87 -0.77 9.22 6.32
CA ASN A 87 -0.62 10.39 7.21
C ASN A 87 -1.57 10.35 8.42
N SER A 88 -2.48 9.37 8.48
CA SER A 88 -3.40 9.20 9.61
C SER A 88 -2.74 8.45 10.77
N ALA A 89 -3.34 8.56 11.97
CA ALA A 89 -2.88 7.84 13.16
C ALA A 89 -2.90 6.31 13.00
N GLY A 90 -3.70 5.77 12.06
CA GLY A 90 -3.79 4.34 11.78
C GLY A 90 -2.67 3.80 10.88
N GLY A 91 -1.82 4.66 10.33
CA GLY A 91 -0.81 4.28 9.33
C GLY A 91 -1.41 4.06 7.94
N LEU A 92 -0.60 3.49 7.04
CA LEU A 92 -1.01 3.19 5.67
C LEU A 92 -1.94 1.98 5.67
N VAL A 93 -3.16 2.16 5.19
CA VAL A 93 -4.10 1.06 4.94
C VAL A 93 -4.18 0.84 3.43
N PHE A 94 -4.00 -0.40 2.99
CA PHE A 94 -4.22 -0.75 1.60
C PHE A 94 -5.71 -0.59 1.25
N ILE A 95 -6.00 0.30 0.31
CA ILE A 95 -7.33 0.54 -0.24
C ILE A 95 -7.34 0.17 -1.71
N ALA A 96 -8.46 -0.38 -2.18
CA ALA A 96 -8.68 -0.65 -3.60
C ALA A 96 -8.58 0.63 -4.43
N GLU A 97 -8.28 0.49 -5.72
CA GLU A 97 -8.22 1.62 -6.63
C GLU A 97 -9.55 2.39 -6.61
N PRO A 98 -9.53 3.71 -6.35
CA PRO A 98 -10.75 4.51 -6.40
C PRO A 98 -11.32 4.48 -7.82
N ASP A 99 -12.60 4.16 -7.93
CA ASP A 99 -13.30 4.21 -9.20
C ASP A 99 -13.41 5.69 -9.63
N PRO A 100 -12.88 6.08 -10.80
CA PRO A 100 -12.95 7.47 -11.28
C PRO A 100 -14.40 7.95 -11.50
N THR A 101 -15.36 7.03 -11.51
CA THR A 101 -16.79 7.30 -11.71
C THR A 101 -17.59 7.24 -10.40
N ALA A 102 -16.97 6.85 -9.29
CA ALA A 102 -17.68 6.84 -8.00
C ALA A 102 -17.99 8.28 -7.58
N PRO A 103 -19.26 8.61 -7.29
CA PRO A 103 -19.59 9.92 -6.75
C PRO A 103 -18.82 10.12 -5.45
N LEU A 104 -18.12 11.26 -5.34
CA LEU A 104 -17.42 11.68 -4.13
C LEU A 104 -18.37 11.50 -2.93
N PRO A 105 -17.97 10.79 -1.85
CA PRO A 105 -18.80 10.70 -0.67
C PRO A 105 -19.05 12.12 -0.18
N GLU A 106 -20.32 12.49 -0.14
CA GLU A 106 -20.77 13.81 0.29
C GLU A 106 -20.14 14.10 1.65
N LYS A 107 -19.27 15.12 1.71
CA LYS A 107 -18.71 15.59 2.97
C LYS A 107 -19.89 15.95 3.86
N THR A 108 -20.22 15.06 4.80
CA THR A 108 -21.19 15.38 5.85
C THR A 108 -20.58 16.52 6.66
N ARG A 109 -20.95 17.75 6.30
CA ARG A 109 -20.74 18.92 7.14
C ARG A 109 -21.52 18.65 8.43
N ARG A 110 -20.80 18.44 9.52
CA ARG A 110 -21.31 18.70 10.87
C ARG A 110 -20.64 19.96 11.38
#